data_AF-A0AAD7A0Z1-F1
#
_entry.id   AF-A0AAD7A0Z1-F1
#
_cell.length_a   1.000
_cell.length_b   1.000
_cell.length_c   1.000
_cell.angle_alpha   90.00
_cell.angle_beta   90.00
_cell.angle_gamma   90.00
#
_symmetry.space_group_name_H-M   'P 1'
#
loop_
_entity.id
_entity.type
_entity.pdbx_description
1 polymer ?
#
loop_
_entity_poly.entity_id
_entity_poly.type
_entity_poly.pdbx_seq_one_letter_code
_entity_poly.pdbx_strand_id
1 'polypeptide(L)'
;MALVEPQPVTMLQVGTLITGHVLSFNEWLDAVDGSYCTSDGGDDYAYDPPFPNLPIGDPQEHSCGAISPPHVISNSRADFEYRLSPFYTQRQCSEFAKLGLMGVSVLFSAGNFGSVNLNATHFNPGWPGACPWITSVGGTQVKANSSSLVGNGVAEEVWNQDLTHGFFESGGGGFSNRFLMPEYQKSAVSAFLKKLEKTNPEQLKHFDPRGRAYPDISVNANNFVSVEDGVFSLSSGTSGAAPTVAAIITLVNDARLAAGFINPTLYSPRFSGAFNDIVSGTSQGCKGWQGDRGGGFEAVPGWDAASGVGTPNLGILIERWLALP
;
A
#
# COMPACT_ATOMS: atom_id res chain seq x y z
N MET A 1 -14.71 14.19 -0.01
CA MET A 1 -13.97 13.42 -1.04
C MET A 1 -13.93 14.23 -2.33
N ALA A 2 -13.06 15.24 -2.42
CA ALA A 2 -13.00 16.13 -3.59
C ALA A 2 -12.06 15.63 -4.71
N LEU A 3 -11.24 14.61 -4.43
CA LEU A 3 -10.12 14.22 -5.31
C LEU A 3 -10.53 13.51 -6.61
N VAL A 4 -11.77 13.03 -6.71
CA VAL A 4 -12.27 12.28 -7.89
C VAL A 4 -13.55 12.86 -8.49
N GLU A 5 -14.00 14.04 -8.06
CA GLU A 5 -15.21 14.67 -8.60
C GLU A 5 -15.11 14.81 -10.13
N PRO A 6 -16.15 14.42 -10.92
CA PRO A 6 -17.50 14.00 -10.52
C PRO A 6 -17.71 12.48 -10.41
N GLN A 7 -16.65 11.68 -10.36
CA GLN A 7 -16.75 10.21 -10.33
C GLN A 7 -17.43 9.72 -9.05
N PRO A 8 -18.41 8.78 -9.14
CA PRO A 8 -19.07 8.22 -7.97
C PRO A 8 -18.08 7.45 -7.08
N VAL A 9 -18.13 7.69 -5.77
CA VAL A 9 -17.37 6.93 -4.78
C VAL A 9 -18.31 6.01 -4.00
N THR A 10 -17.98 4.73 -3.96
CA THR A 10 -18.63 3.74 -3.11
C THR A 10 -17.79 3.47 -1.88
N MET A 11 -18.36 3.67 -0.70
CA MET A 11 -17.72 3.32 0.57
C MET A 11 -18.20 1.93 1.01
N LEU A 12 -17.28 0.98 1.13
CA LEU A 12 -17.56 -0.35 1.66
C LEU A 12 -17.14 -0.38 3.11
N GLN A 13 -18.12 -0.50 4.00
CA GLN A 13 -17.82 -0.68 5.42
C GLN A 13 -17.30 -2.10 5.63
N VAL A 14 -16.06 -2.21 6.10
CA VAL A 14 -15.43 -3.48 6.48
C VAL A 14 -15.32 -3.53 8.02
N GLY A 15 -15.94 -4.54 8.61
CA GLY A 15 -15.98 -4.77 10.06
C GLY A 15 -17.09 -4.02 10.83
N THR A 16 -17.27 -4.38 12.11
CA THR A 16 -18.27 -3.80 13.02
C THR A 16 -17.66 -3.48 14.39
N LEU A 17 -18.28 -2.57 15.15
CA LEU A 17 -17.90 -2.31 16.55
C LEU A 17 -18.09 -3.53 17.47
N ILE A 18 -18.91 -4.49 17.06
CA ILE A 18 -19.33 -5.65 17.86
C ILE A 18 -18.28 -6.77 17.80
N THR A 19 -17.69 -6.96 16.62
CA THR A 19 -16.65 -7.98 16.41
C THR A 19 -15.31 -7.54 17.00
N GLY A 20 -15.18 -6.28 17.43
CA GLY A 20 -13.92 -5.65 17.76
C GLY A 20 -13.20 -5.18 16.49
N HIS A 21 -12.06 -4.50 16.65
CA HIS A 21 -11.15 -4.18 15.55
C HIS A 21 -10.48 -5.44 14.99
N VAL A 22 -11.25 -6.47 14.62
CA VAL A 22 -10.71 -7.61 13.89
C VAL A 22 -10.28 -7.08 12.54
N LEU A 23 -8.99 -7.22 12.24
CA LEU A 23 -8.38 -6.83 10.98
C LEU A 23 -8.75 -7.88 9.94
N SER A 24 -10.02 -7.95 9.58
CA SER A 24 -10.43 -8.79 8.47
C SER A 24 -10.24 -8.04 7.16
N PHE A 25 -9.62 -8.76 6.23
CA PHE A 25 -9.45 -8.32 4.86
C PHE A 25 -10.48 -8.97 3.94
N ASN A 26 -11.30 -9.87 4.48
CA ASN A 26 -12.16 -10.75 3.71
C ASN A 26 -13.54 -10.15 3.46
N GLU A 27 -14.12 -9.33 4.33
CA GLU A 27 -15.53 -8.97 4.15
C GLU A 27 -15.76 -8.16 2.88
N TRP A 28 -14.80 -7.33 2.47
CA TRP A 28 -14.92 -6.65 1.17
C TRP A 28 -14.64 -7.60 0.00
N LEU A 29 -13.76 -8.59 0.17
CA LEU A 29 -13.50 -9.62 -0.85
C LEU A 29 -14.75 -10.47 -1.07
N ASP A 30 -15.41 -10.90 0.00
CA ASP A 30 -16.72 -11.55 -0.01
C ASP A 30 -17.75 -10.68 -0.73
N ALA A 31 -17.80 -9.39 -0.40
CA ALA A 31 -18.76 -8.46 -1.00
C ALA A 31 -18.62 -8.33 -2.51
N VAL A 32 -17.39 -8.32 -3.04
CA VAL A 32 -17.12 -8.12 -4.47
C VAL A 32 -17.04 -9.43 -5.27
N ASP A 33 -16.79 -10.56 -4.61
CA ASP A 33 -16.76 -11.88 -5.24
C ASP A 33 -17.41 -12.94 -4.36
N GLY A 34 -18.66 -13.30 -4.69
CA GLY A 34 -19.39 -14.35 -3.98
C GLY A 34 -18.75 -15.74 -4.06
N SER A 35 -17.88 -16.00 -5.04
CA SER A 35 -17.13 -17.26 -5.08
C SER A 35 -16.05 -17.33 -4.00
N TYR A 36 -15.57 -16.18 -3.50
CA TYR A 36 -14.62 -16.10 -2.39
C TYR A 36 -15.23 -16.65 -1.08
N CYS A 37 -16.53 -16.46 -0.88
CA CYS A 37 -17.26 -17.03 0.26
C CYS A 37 -17.29 -18.57 0.28
N THR A 38 -17.45 -19.21 -0.88
CA THR A 38 -17.79 -20.65 -0.95
C THR A 38 -16.66 -21.56 -1.41
N SER A 39 -15.68 -21.05 -2.17
CA SER A 39 -14.50 -21.82 -2.58
C SER A 39 -13.48 -21.80 -1.46
N ASP A 40 -13.11 -22.93 -0.84
CA ASP A 40 -12.10 -23.10 0.23
C ASP A 40 -12.10 -22.13 1.44
N GLY A 41 -13.00 -21.14 1.52
CA GLY A 41 -13.03 -20.05 2.49
C GLY A 41 -11.78 -19.17 2.47
N GLY A 42 -11.93 -17.86 2.38
CA GLY A 42 -10.90 -16.96 2.91
C GLY A 42 -10.88 -16.99 4.44
N ASP A 43 -12.00 -17.40 5.03
CA ASP A 43 -12.33 -17.11 6.41
C ASP A 43 -11.55 -17.96 7.40
N ASP A 44 -10.97 -17.26 8.37
CA ASP A 44 -10.22 -17.77 9.48
C ASP A 44 -10.79 -17.12 10.75
N TYR A 45 -11.47 -17.91 11.59
CA TYR A 45 -12.13 -17.41 12.81
C TYR A 45 -11.17 -16.77 13.83
N ALA A 46 -9.85 -16.84 13.63
CA ALA A 46 -8.88 -16.08 14.41
C ALA A 46 -8.78 -14.59 13.98
N TYR A 47 -9.09 -14.28 12.72
CA TYR A 47 -8.90 -12.96 12.10
C TYR A 47 -10.18 -12.37 11.51
N ASP A 48 -11.16 -13.20 11.18
CA ASP A 48 -12.42 -12.78 10.61
C ASP A 48 -13.53 -12.80 11.64
N PRO A 49 -14.45 -11.82 11.60
CA PRO A 49 -15.60 -11.83 12.48
C PRO A 49 -16.46 -13.08 12.25
N PRO A 50 -17.00 -13.71 13.31
CA PRO A 50 -17.95 -14.79 13.15
C PRO A 50 -19.27 -14.26 12.55
N PHE A 51 -19.68 -14.83 11.41
CA PHE A 51 -21.01 -14.60 10.83
C PHE A 51 -21.95 -15.78 11.07
N PRO A 52 -23.24 -15.55 11.40
CA PRO A 52 -23.87 -14.24 11.61
C PRO A 52 -23.54 -13.61 12.97
N ASN A 53 -23.47 -12.27 13.00
CA ASN A 53 -23.09 -11.48 14.17
C ASN A 53 -24.28 -11.23 15.12
N LEU A 54 -24.78 -12.27 15.77
CA LEU A 54 -25.92 -12.17 16.69
C LEU A 54 -25.54 -11.43 17.99
N PRO A 55 -26.43 -10.57 18.54
CA PRO A 55 -27.86 -10.44 18.26
C PRO A 55 -28.25 -9.24 17.37
N ILE A 56 -27.29 -8.51 16.82
CA ILE A 56 -27.55 -7.25 16.08
C ILE A 56 -27.48 -7.45 14.56
N GLY A 57 -26.70 -8.42 14.08
CA GLY A 57 -26.58 -8.75 12.66
C GLY A 57 -27.68 -9.70 12.16
N ASP A 58 -28.08 -9.53 10.91
CA ASP A 58 -29.03 -10.41 10.23
C ASP A 58 -28.42 -11.84 10.13
N PRO A 59 -29.16 -12.91 10.46
CA PRO A 59 -28.75 -14.29 10.15
C PRO A 59 -28.39 -14.53 8.68
N GLN A 60 -28.79 -13.65 7.76
CA GLN A 60 -28.50 -13.67 6.32
C GLN A 60 -27.38 -12.68 5.90
N GLU A 61 -26.69 -11.99 6.83
CA GLU A 61 -25.83 -10.82 6.55
C GLU A 61 -24.41 -11.13 6.03
N HIS A 62 -24.13 -12.32 5.49
CA HIS A 62 -22.86 -12.53 4.79
C HIS A 62 -23.00 -12.01 3.36
N SER A 63 -22.47 -10.81 3.12
CA SER A 63 -22.53 -10.14 1.83
C SER A 63 -21.64 -10.86 0.82
N CYS A 64 -22.12 -11.95 0.23
CA CYS A 64 -21.39 -12.73 -0.77
C CYS A 64 -21.75 -12.32 -2.19
N GLY A 65 -20.84 -11.63 -2.88
CA GLY A 65 -21.07 -11.09 -4.23
C GLY A 65 -22.18 -10.05 -4.25
N ALA A 66 -22.34 -9.30 -3.16
CA ALA A 66 -23.39 -8.30 -2.99
C ALA A 66 -23.24 -7.11 -3.95
N ILE A 67 -22.01 -6.85 -4.43
CA ILE A 67 -21.71 -5.75 -5.36
C ILE A 67 -20.77 -6.21 -6.48
N SER A 68 -20.84 -5.51 -7.61
CA SER A 68 -19.82 -5.68 -8.65
C SER A 68 -18.51 -5.01 -8.23
N PRO A 69 -17.33 -5.58 -8.55
CA PRO A 69 -16.06 -4.94 -8.26
C PRO A 69 -15.96 -3.56 -8.95
N PRO A 70 -15.56 -2.49 -8.23
CA PRO A 70 -15.27 -1.20 -8.85
C PRO A 70 -13.96 -1.28 -9.66
N HIS A 71 -13.71 -0.32 -10.54
CA HIS A 71 -12.47 -0.28 -11.34
C HIS A 71 -11.21 0.06 -10.53
N VAL A 72 -11.38 0.75 -9.40
CA VAL A 72 -10.29 1.12 -8.50
C VAL A 72 -10.73 0.90 -7.06
N ILE A 73 -9.90 0.23 -6.27
CA ILE A 73 -10.10 -0.05 -4.85
C ILE A 73 -8.94 0.56 -4.08
N SER A 74 -9.26 1.27 -3.00
CA SER A 74 -8.29 1.75 -2.02
C SER A 74 -8.63 1.18 -0.65
N ASN A 75 -7.65 0.55 0.00
CA ASN A 75 -7.81 0.04 1.36
C ASN A 75 -6.58 0.38 2.21
N SER A 76 -6.82 0.80 3.45
CA SER A 76 -5.77 1.26 4.37
C SER A 76 -5.66 0.40 5.63
N ARG A 77 -6.26 -0.79 5.64
CA ARG A 77 -6.05 -1.80 6.68
C ARG A 77 -4.75 -2.56 6.41
N ALA A 78 -4.01 -2.84 7.48
CA ALA A 78 -2.81 -3.64 7.41
C ALA A 78 -2.55 -4.38 8.74
N ASP A 79 -1.81 -5.47 8.65
CA ASP A 79 -1.18 -6.17 9.78
C ASP A 79 0.26 -6.57 9.36
N PHE A 80 0.95 -7.38 10.15
CA PHE A 80 2.23 -7.97 9.77
C PHE A 80 2.03 -9.34 9.15
N GLU A 81 2.80 -9.62 8.10
CA GLU A 81 2.75 -10.90 7.40
C GLU A 81 2.91 -12.09 8.37
N TYR A 82 3.82 -12.00 9.35
CA TYR A 82 4.07 -13.08 10.30
C TYR A 82 2.89 -13.37 11.26
N ARG A 83 1.95 -12.42 11.45
CA ARG A 83 0.81 -12.58 12.37
C ARG A 83 -0.34 -13.37 11.77
N LEU A 84 -0.35 -13.53 10.46
CA LEU A 84 -1.42 -14.19 9.70
C LEU A 84 -0.98 -15.57 9.23
N SER A 85 -1.90 -16.51 9.01
CA SER A 85 -1.53 -17.83 8.49
C SER A 85 -1.08 -17.74 7.01
N PRO A 86 -0.17 -18.64 6.54
CA PRO A 86 0.20 -18.70 5.12
C PRO A 86 -1.02 -18.89 4.21
N PHE A 87 -1.97 -19.73 4.62
CA PHE A 87 -3.22 -19.95 3.90
C PHE A 87 -4.01 -18.65 3.74
N TYR A 88 -4.25 -17.93 4.84
CA TYR A 88 -5.01 -16.68 4.84
C TYR A 88 -4.43 -15.65 3.86
N THR A 89 -3.12 -15.41 3.96
CA THR A 89 -2.43 -14.45 3.08
C THR A 89 -2.39 -14.90 1.61
N GLN A 90 -2.11 -16.19 1.34
CA GLN A 90 -2.09 -16.72 -0.02
C GLN A 90 -3.47 -16.64 -0.68
N ARG A 91 -4.52 -16.91 0.09
CA ARG A 91 -5.89 -16.89 -0.40
C ARG A 91 -6.34 -15.48 -0.79
N GLN A 92 -6.19 -14.51 0.10
CA GLN A 92 -6.45 -13.10 -0.20
C GLN A 92 -5.65 -12.61 -1.42
N CYS A 93 -4.36 -12.95 -1.50
CA CYS A 93 -3.53 -12.52 -2.61
C CYS A 93 -3.95 -13.11 -3.95
N SER A 94 -4.45 -14.34 -3.93
CA SER A 94 -5.02 -14.98 -5.12
C SER A 94 -6.31 -14.27 -5.55
N GLU A 95 -7.09 -13.77 -4.60
CA GLU A 95 -8.28 -12.98 -4.88
C GLU A 95 -7.95 -11.60 -5.47
N PHE A 96 -6.92 -10.93 -4.94
CA PHE A 96 -6.42 -9.69 -5.56
C PHE A 96 -5.92 -9.93 -6.99
N ALA A 97 -5.31 -11.08 -7.27
CA ALA A 97 -4.93 -11.46 -8.63
C ALA A 97 -6.15 -11.61 -9.55
N LYS A 98 -7.22 -12.25 -9.08
CA LYS A 98 -8.49 -12.39 -9.83
C LYS A 98 -9.09 -11.02 -10.14
N LEU A 99 -9.18 -10.13 -9.15
CA LEU A 99 -9.62 -8.74 -9.35
C LEU A 99 -8.75 -8.00 -10.37
N GLY A 100 -7.43 -8.17 -10.28
CA GLY A 100 -6.49 -7.62 -11.27
C GLY A 100 -6.74 -8.11 -12.70
N LEU A 101 -7.06 -9.40 -12.88
CA LEU A 101 -7.44 -9.98 -14.17
C LEU A 101 -8.80 -9.47 -14.68
N MET A 102 -9.70 -9.08 -13.77
CA MET A 102 -10.99 -8.46 -14.09
C MET A 102 -10.87 -6.97 -14.44
N GLY A 103 -9.65 -6.42 -14.48
CA GLY A 103 -9.42 -5.01 -14.81
C GLY A 103 -9.61 -4.06 -13.63
N VAL A 104 -9.49 -4.56 -12.39
CA VAL A 104 -9.52 -3.75 -11.17
C VAL A 104 -8.12 -3.37 -10.72
N SER A 105 -7.91 -2.09 -10.41
CA SER A 105 -6.72 -1.62 -9.70
C SER A 105 -6.93 -1.74 -8.19
N VAL A 106 -6.22 -2.63 -7.52
CA VAL A 106 -6.30 -2.82 -6.06
C VAL A 106 -5.11 -2.16 -5.37
N LEU A 107 -5.36 -1.10 -4.60
CA LEU A 107 -4.33 -0.32 -3.92
C LEU A 107 -4.44 -0.49 -2.39
N PHE A 108 -3.31 -0.74 -1.76
CA PHE A 108 -3.20 -0.82 -0.31
C PHE A 108 -2.15 0.13 0.23
N SER A 109 -2.39 0.68 1.42
CA SER A 109 -1.36 1.42 2.14
C SER A 109 -0.19 0.50 2.54
N ALA A 110 1.04 0.99 2.44
CA ALA A 110 2.23 0.21 2.78
C ALA A 110 2.47 0.09 4.31
N GLY A 111 1.77 0.90 5.11
CA GLY A 111 1.87 0.95 6.56
C GLY A 111 2.55 2.23 7.07
N ASN A 112 2.41 2.50 8.38
CA ASN A 112 2.91 3.72 9.03
C ASN A 112 4.05 3.44 10.02
N PHE A 113 4.61 2.24 10.00
CA PHE A 113 5.60 1.77 10.98
C PHE A 113 7.03 1.67 10.45
N GLY A 114 7.31 2.19 9.26
CA GLY A 114 8.58 1.99 8.56
C GLY A 114 8.90 0.50 8.35
N SER A 115 10.18 0.15 8.32
CA SER A 115 10.62 -1.25 8.36
C SER A 115 10.70 -1.76 9.80
N VAL A 116 9.74 -2.58 10.20
CA VAL A 116 9.57 -2.99 11.60
C VAL A 116 10.56 -4.10 12.00
N ASN A 117 11.41 -3.86 13.00
CA ASN A 117 12.37 -4.83 13.54
C ASN A 117 12.06 -5.19 15.02
N LEU A 118 11.06 -6.04 15.26
CA LEU A 118 10.59 -6.35 16.62
C LEU A 118 11.61 -7.12 17.47
N ASN A 119 12.52 -7.86 16.84
CA ASN A 119 13.48 -8.75 17.52
C ASN A 119 14.94 -8.32 17.31
N ALA A 120 15.18 -7.11 16.79
CA ALA A 120 16.49 -6.57 16.40
C ALA A 120 17.27 -7.44 15.39
N THR A 121 16.66 -8.46 14.79
CA THR A 121 17.33 -9.39 13.85
C THR A 121 16.74 -9.36 12.45
N HIS A 122 15.41 -9.28 12.31
CA HIS A 122 14.75 -9.35 11.00
C HIS A 122 13.60 -8.34 10.89
N PHE A 123 13.51 -7.71 9.72
CA PHE A 123 12.39 -6.87 9.34
C PHE A 123 11.13 -7.71 9.13
N ASN A 124 10.01 -7.14 9.57
CA ASN A 124 8.69 -7.75 9.55
C ASN A 124 7.85 -7.03 8.49
N PRO A 125 7.69 -7.63 7.30
CA PRO A 125 6.91 -7.02 6.24
C PRO A 125 5.42 -6.95 6.62
N GLY A 126 4.76 -5.92 6.10
CA GLY A 126 3.33 -5.69 6.27
C GLY A 126 2.49 -6.50 5.28
N TRP A 127 1.26 -6.78 5.70
CA TRP A 127 0.21 -7.40 4.90
C TRP A 127 -0.98 -6.42 4.80
N PRO A 128 -1.63 -6.25 3.64
CA PRO A 128 -1.40 -6.90 2.34
C PRO A 128 -0.32 -6.25 1.45
N GLY A 129 0.41 -5.24 1.93
CA GLY A 129 1.45 -4.54 1.16
C GLY A 129 2.51 -5.46 0.52
N ALA A 130 2.77 -6.63 1.14
CA ALA A 130 3.66 -7.68 0.63
C ALA A 130 3.07 -8.55 -0.50
N CYS A 131 1.77 -8.49 -0.79
CA CYS A 131 1.18 -9.25 -1.90
C CYS A 131 1.68 -8.72 -3.26
N PRO A 132 2.09 -9.59 -4.20
CA PRO A 132 2.52 -9.18 -5.55
C PRO A 132 1.37 -8.73 -6.47
N TRP A 133 0.11 -8.89 -6.09
CA TRP A 133 -1.05 -8.61 -6.94
C TRP A 133 -1.84 -7.36 -6.53
N ILE A 134 -1.27 -6.54 -5.66
CA ILE A 134 -1.77 -5.23 -5.27
C ILE A 134 -0.69 -4.17 -5.51
N THR A 135 -1.12 -2.93 -5.72
CA THR A 135 -0.21 -1.78 -5.72
C THR A 135 -0.07 -1.27 -4.30
N SER A 136 1.12 -1.47 -3.72
CA SER A 136 1.46 -1.03 -2.37
C SER A 136 1.89 0.45 -2.41
N VAL A 137 1.20 1.29 -1.66
CA VAL A 137 1.37 2.75 -1.67
C VAL A 137 2.11 3.21 -0.41
N GLY A 138 3.35 3.64 -0.61
CA GLY A 138 4.22 4.21 0.41
C GLY A 138 3.94 5.68 0.68
N GLY A 139 4.81 6.28 1.50
CA GLY A 139 4.65 7.64 2.00
C GLY A 139 5.86 8.52 1.74
N THR A 140 5.61 9.71 1.24
CA THR A 140 6.60 10.79 1.10
C THR A 140 6.15 12.02 1.86
N GLN A 141 7.03 12.98 2.06
CA GLN A 141 6.68 14.28 2.62
C GLN A 141 7.45 15.38 1.89
N VAL A 142 6.87 16.57 1.87
CA VAL A 142 7.60 17.78 1.48
C VAL A 142 8.69 18.04 2.52
N LYS A 143 9.92 18.27 2.06
CA LYS A 143 11.05 18.61 2.93
C LYS A 143 10.76 19.88 3.73
N ALA A 144 11.14 19.86 5.00
CA ALA A 144 11.08 21.05 5.83
C ALA A 144 11.86 22.20 5.17
N ASN A 145 11.27 23.40 5.18
CA ASN A 145 11.84 24.61 4.58
C ASN A 145 12.02 24.56 3.05
N SER A 146 11.30 23.67 2.34
CA SER A 146 11.22 23.74 0.88
C SER A 146 10.80 25.14 0.44
N SER A 147 11.55 25.73 -0.49
CA SER A 147 11.28 27.06 -1.05
C SER A 147 10.05 27.08 -1.97
N SER A 148 9.60 25.89 -2.40
CA SER A 148 8.36 25.70 -3.15
C SER A 148 7.50 24.63 -2.48
N LEU A 149 6.22 24.96 -2.27
CA LEU A 149 5.20 24.04 -1.74
C LEU A 149 4.26 23.53 -2.83
N VAL A 150 4.42 23.98 -4.09
CA VAL A 150 3.54 23.67 -5.22
C VAL A 150 4.29 23.67 -6.55
N GLY A 151 3.92 22.76 -7.44
CA GLY A 151 4.45 22.69 -8.81
C GLY A 151 5.71 21.81 -8.97
N ASN A 152 6.40 21.96 -10.10
CA ASN A 152 7.60 21.17 -10.40
C ASN A 152 8.78 21.60 -9.52
N GLY A 153 9.50 20.65 -8.93
CA GLY A 153 10.68 20.91 -8.12
C GLY A 153 10.43 21.12 -6.62
N VAL A 154 9.24 20.75 -6.11
CA VAL A 154 9.03 20.58 -4.67
C VAL A 154 10.04 19.56 -4.16
N ALA A 155 10.83 19.96 -3.16
CA ALA A 155 11.80 19.06 -2.58
C ALA A 155 11.04 18.05 -1.70
N GLU A 156 10.99 16.80 -2.14
CA GLU A 156 10.34 15.69 -1.43
C GLU A 156 11.38 14.72 -0.84
N GLU A 157 10.99 14.02 0.23
CA GLU A 157 11.74 12.95 0.86
C GLU A 157 10.80 11.85 1.36
N VAL A 158 11.35 10.70 1.75
CA VAL A 158 10.59 9.63 2.41
C VAL A 158 9.89 10.19 3.65
N TRP A 159 8.61 9.87 3.81
CA TRP A 159 7.85 10.26 4.99
C TRP A 159 8.39 9.55 6.22
N ASN A 160 8.93 10.33 7.14
CA ASN A 160 9.49 9.86 8.40
C ASN A 160 9.38 11.01 9.40
N GLN A 161 8.39 10.92 10.29
CA GLN A 161 8.09 11.96 11.27
C GLN A 161 8.62 11.59 12.64
N ASP A 162 9.51 12.46 13.15
CA ASP A 162 9.95 12.42 14.55
C ASP A 162 8.89 13.05 15.48
N LEU A 163 8.97 12.61 16.73
CA LEU A 163 8.05 12.62 17.86
C LEU A 163 7.55 13.98 18.38
N THR A 164 7.33 15.01 17.55
CA THR A 164 6.78 16.27 18.09
C THR A 164 5.42 16.06 18.76
N HIS A 165 4.66 15.00 18.40
CA HIS A 165 3.36 14.65 18.99
C HIS A 165 3.35 13.29 19.75
N GLY A 166 4.51 12.73 20.12
CA GLY A 166 4.59 11.56 21.02
C GLY A 166 4.51 10.16 20.39
N PHE A 167 4.30 10.04 19.08
CA PHE A 167 4.45 8.80 18.30
C PHE A 167 5.31 9.04 17.06
N PHE A 168 6.20 8.10 16.75
CA PHE A 168 7.01 8.13 15.53
C PHE A 168 6.21 7.41 14.45
N GLU A 169 6.11 7.95 13.25
CA GLU A 169 5.44 7.33 12.11
C GLU A 169 6.29 7.47 10.85
N SER A 170 6.25 6.46 9.99
CA SER A 170 7.11 6.41 8.81
C SER A 170 6.50 5.52 7.74
N GLY A 171 6.74 5.87 6.48
CA GLY A 171 6.26 5.12 5.32
C GLY A 171 6.73 3.67 5.37
N GLY A 172 5.79 2.72 5.31
CA GLY A 172 6.10 1.30 5.30
C GLY A 172 6.81 0.86 4.03
N GLY A 173 7.68 -0.14 4.16
CA GLY A 173 8.45 -0.69 3.06
C GLY A 173 9.35 -1.84 3.49
N GLY A 174 9.63 -2.75 2.56
CA GLY A 174 10.47 -3.91 2.81
C GLY A 174 10.27 -5.04 1.82
N PHE A 175 10.59 -6.26 2.27
CA PHE A 175 10.57 -7.47 1.46
C PHE A 175 9.75 -8.54 2.17
N SER A 176 8.81 -9.15 1.45
CA SER A 176 8.01 -10.28 1.92
C SER A 176 8.90 -11.46 2.33
N ASN A 177 8.51 -12.16 3.40
CA ASN A 177 9.10 -13.42 3.82
C ASN A 177 8.33 -14.64 3.27
N ARG A 178 7.26 -14.42 2.48
CA ARG A 178 6.38 -15.48 1.94
C ARG A 178 6.30 -15.48 0.42
N PHE A 179 6.06 -14.32 -0.17
CA PHE A 179 5.84 -14.15 -1.59
C PHE A 179 7.15 -13.85 -2.28
N LEU A 180 7.50 -14.66 -3.27
CA LEU A 180 8.69 -14.44 -4.09
C LEU A 180 8.55 -13.17 -4.94
N MET A 181 9.69 -12.60 -5.28
CA MET A 181 9.79 -11.42 -6.14
C MET A 181 9.13 -11.69 -7.50
N PRO A 182 8.06 -10.95 -7.85
CA PRO A 182 7.40 -11.09 -9.14
C PRO A 182 8.30 -10.56 -10.28
N GLU A 183 8.10 -11.09 -11.49
CA GLU A 183 8.95 -10.77 -12.65
C GLU A 183 9.00 -9.27 -12.95
N TYR A 184 7.86 -8.58 -12.83
CA TYR A 184 7.74 -7.17 -13.20
C TYR A 184 8.71 -6.26 -12.43
N GLN A 185 9.10 -6.60 -11.20
CA GLN A 185 9.98 -5.76 -10.38
C GLN A 185 11.44 -6.23 -10.32
N LYS A 186 11.76 -7.41 -10.90
CA LYS A 186 13.08 -8.03 -10.75
C LYS A 186 14.23 -7.11 -11.16
N SER A 187 14.10 -6.42 -12.29
CA SER A 187 15.16 -5.53 -12.79
C SER A 187 15.42 -4.37 -11.81
N ALA A 188 14.36 -3.72 -11.35
CA ALA A 188 14.44 -2.57 -10.46
C ALA A 188 15.00 -2.97 -9.08
N VAL A 189 14.47 -4.04 -8.49
CA VAL A 189 14.90 -4.54 -7.17
C VAL A 189 16.32 -5.11 -7.24
N SER A 190 16.72 -5.78 -8.32
CA SER A 190 18.10 -6.26 -8.48
C SER A 190 19.12 -5.12 -8.55
N ALA A 191 18.75 -3.98 -9.17
CA ALA A 191 19.60 -2.79 -9.17
C ALA A 191 19.75 -2.20 -7.77
N PHE A 192 18.65 -2.12 -7.01
CA PHE A 192 18.66 -1.71 -5.60
C PHE A 192 19.54 -2.63 -4.74
N LEU A 193 19.35 -3.94 -4.82
CA LEU A 193 20.11 -4.92 -4.02
C LEU A 193 21.62 -4.87 -4.33
N LYS A 194 22.01 -4.72 -5.60
CA LYS A 194 23.42 -4.54 -5.98
C LYS A 194 24.04 -3.26 -5.44
N LYS A 195 23.24 -2.20 -5.29
CA LYS A 195 23.69 -0.96 -4.66
C LYS A 195 23.84 -1.15 -3.16
N LEU A 196 22.83 -1.76 -2.54
CA LEU A 196 22.81 -2.03 -1.11
C LEU A 196 23.98 -2.93 -0.67
N GLU A 197 24.30 -3.97 -1.45
CA GLU A 197 25.45 -4.84 -1.21
C GLU A 197 26.77 -4.06 -1.15
N LYS A 198 26.88 -2.96 -1.89
CA LYS A 198 28.09 -2.10 -1.90
C LYS A 198 28.09 -1.07 -0.78
N THR A 199 26.93 -0.52 -0.43
CA THR A 199 26.83 0.62 0.50
C THR A 199 26.56 0.19 1.94
N ASN A 200 25.78 -0.87 2.15
CA ASN A 200 25.42 -1.40 3.46
C ASN A 200 25.12 -2.92 3.39
N PRO A 201 26.14 -3.78 3.13
CA PRO A 201 25.95 -5.22 2.98
C PRO A 201 25.38 -5.91 4.23
N GLU A 202 25.61 -5.36 5.42
CA GLU A 202 25.09 -5.93 6.67
C GLU A 202 23.56 -5.90 6.71
N GLN A 203 22.93 -4.92 6.06
CA GLN A 203 21.48 -4.81 6.01
C GLN A 203 20.80 -5.99 5.32
N LEU A 204 21.49 -6.65 4.38
CA LEU A 204 20.97 -7.82 3.66
C LEU A 204 20.67 -9.01 4.59
N LYS A 205 21.20 -9.00 5.82
CA LYS A 205 20.94 -10.03 6.84
C LYS A 205 19.59 -9.84 7.54
N HIS A 206 18.94 -8.68 7.37
CA HIS A 206 17.71 -8.33 8.08
C HIS A 206 16.44 -8.61 7.29
N PHE A 207 16.51 -9.05 6.03
CA PHE A 207 15.31 -9.34 5.22
C PHE A 207 15.59 -10.41 4.17
N ASP A 208 14.56 -11.00 3.56
CA ASP A 208 14.74 -11.95 2.44
C ASP A 208 14.87 -11.18 1.11
N PRO A 209 16.06 -11.10 0.48
CA PRO A 209 16.24 -10.37 -0.78
C PRO A 209 15.55 -11.04 -1.98
N ARG A 210 14.99 -12.25 -1.81
CA ARG A 210 14.23 -12.96 -2.84
C ARG A 210 12.73 -12.65 -2.79
N GLY A 211 12.28 -11.95 -1.75
CA GLY A 211 10.88 -11.64 -1.52
C GLY A 211 10.34 -10.54 -2.43
N ARG A 212 9.00 -10.44 -2.53
CA ARG A 212 8.29 -9.29 -3.06
C ARG A 212 8.67 -8.06 -2.24
N ALA A 213 9.42 -7.17 -2.87
CA ALA A 213 9.82 -5.88 -2.34
C ALA A 213 8.73 -4.82 -2.58
N TYR A 214 8.50 -3.92 -1.61
CA TYR A 214 7.47 -2.88 -1.61
C TYR A 214 7.95 -1.64 -0.81
N PRO A 215 7.34 -0.44 -0.95
CA PRO A 215 6.16 -0.12 -1.76
C PRO A 215 6.43 -0.15 -3.27
N ASP A 216 5.36 -0.10 -4.07
CA ASP A 216 5.48 0.03 -5.52
C ASP A 216 5.61 1.50 -5.93
N ILE A 217 4.81 2.36 -5.32
CA ILE A 217 4.69 3.78 -5.59
C ILE A 217 4.48 4.52 -4.28
N SER A 218 4.78 5.81 -4.22
CA SER A 218 4.47 6.63 -3.04
C SER A 218 3.79 7.94 -3.42
N VAL A 219 3.16 8.59 -2.46
CA VAL A 219 2.72 9.99 -2.56
C VAL A 219 2.78 10.61 -1.17
N ASN A 220 2.51 11.90 -1.04
CA ASN A 220 2.53 12.59 0.25
C ASN A 220 1.70 11.80 1.28
N ALA A 221 2.30 11.56 2.45
CA ALA A 221 1.70 10.86 3.58
C ALA A 221 1.61 11.74 4.83
N ASN A 222 1.86 13.05 4.70
CA ASN A 222 1.97 13.97 5.82
C ASN A 222 0.95 15.11 5.73
N ASN A 223 0.34 15.49 6.86
CA ASN A 223 -0.47 16.70 6.98
C ASN A 223 -1.69 16.77 6.04
N PHE A 224 -2.46 15.69 5.92
CA PHE A 224 -3.77 15.71 5.28
C PHE A 224 -4.78 16.45 6.14
N VAL A 225 -5.46 17.42 5.53
CA VAL A 225 -6.63 18.08 6.14
C VAL A 225 -7.88 17.26 5.80
N SER A 226 -8.54 16.77 6.83
CA SER A 226 -9.82 16.07 6.73
C SER A 226 -10.92 16.87 7.45
N VAL A 227 -12.16 16.69 6.99
CA VAL A 227 -13.35 17.20 7.67
C VAL A 227 -14.24 16.02 7.97
N GLU A 228 -14.45 15.74 9.25
CA GLU A 228 -15.30 14.66 9.75
C GLU A 228 -16.34 15.28 10.68
N ASP A 229 -17.62 15.04 10.39
CA ASP A 229 -18.76 15.64 11.12
C ASP A 229 -18.65 17.16 11.34
N GLY A 230 -18.12 17.87 10.33
CA GLY A 230 -17.91 19.32 10.36
C GLY A 230 -16.69 19.78 11.14
N VAL A 231 -15.89 18.86 11.69
CA VAL A 231 -14.66 19.15 12.45
C VAL A 231 -13.45 18.97 11.54
N PHE A 232 -12.60 19.99 11.50
CA PHE A 232 -11.31 19.91 10.82
C PHE A 232 -10.32 19.13 11.67
N SER A 233 -9.67 18.14 11.05
CA SER A 233 -8.59 17.37 11.64
C SER A 233 -7.39 17.37 10.70
N LEU A 234 -6.20 17.31 11.31
CA LEU A 234 -4.94 17.09 10.59
C LEU A 234 -4.50 15.66 10.86
N SER A 235 -4.23 14.91 9.82
CA SER A 235 -3.81 13.51 9.90
C SER A 235 -2.60 13.23 9.01
N SER A 236 -1.85 12.20 9.36
CA SER A 236 -0.75 11.66 8.57
C SER A 236 -0.93 10.15 8.41
N GLY A 237 -0.20 9.56 7.48
CA GLY A 237 -0.28 8.14 7.18
C GLY A 237 -0.30 7.82 5.70
N THR A 238 0.25 6.66 5.37
CA THR A 238 0.03 6.00 4.08
C THR A 238 -1.46 5.69 3.84
N SER A 239 -2.27 5.73 4.90
CA SER A 239 -3.74 5.67 4.83
C SER A 239 -4.38 6.81 4.03
N GLY A 240 -3.75 8.00 3.99
CA GLY A 240 -4.15 9.10 3.10
C GLY A 240 -3.47 9.03 1.72
N ALA A 241 -2.30 8.40 1.64
CA ALA A 241 -1.57 8.20 0.40
C ALA A 241 -2.27 7.20 -0.56
N ALA A 242 -2.75 6.06 -0.04
CA ALA A 242 -3.48 5.06 -0.83
C ALA A 242 -4.70 5.63 -1.59
N PRO A 243 -5.65 6.33 -0.95
CA PRO A 243 -6.78 6.93 -1.66
C PRO A 243 -6.35 8.09 -2.59
N THR A 244 -5.22 8.75 -2.32
CA THR A 244 -4.67 9.76 -3.22
C THR A 244 -4.19 9.14 -4.53
N VAL A 245 -3.45 8.02 -4.47
CA VAL A 245 -3.05 7.29 -5.68
C VAL A 245 -4.26 6.67 -6.37
N ALA A 246 -5.23 6.13 -5.62
CA ALA A 246 -6.46 5.60 -6.20
C ALA A 246 -7.24 6.69 -6.96
N ALA A 247 -7.25 7.93 -6.47
CA ALA A 247 -7.84 9.05 -7.20
C ALA A 247 -7.10 9.35 -8.51
N ILE A 248 -5.77 9.36 -8.49
CA ILE A 248 -4.93 9.51 -9.69
C ILE A 248 -5.26 8.42 -10.72
N ILE A 249 -5.33 7.16 -10.30
CA ILE A 249 -5.66 6.03 -11.19
C ILE A 249 -7.11 6.12 -11.68
N THR A 250 -8.04 6.63 -10.88
CA THR A 250 -9.41 6.89 -11.31
C THR A 250 -9.45 7.92 -12.44
N LEU A 251 -8.66 8.99 -12.35
CA LEU A 251 -8.54 9.99 -13.42
C LEU A 251 -7.85 9.45 -14.67
N VAL A 252 -6.88 8.54 -14.51
CA VAL A 252 -6.34 7.76 -15.63
C VAL A 252 -7.43 6.91 -16.27
N ASN A 253 -8.28 6.26 -15.47
CA ASN A 253 -9.36 5.43 -15.95
C ASN A 253 -10.47 6.22 -16.67
N ASP A 254 -10.69 7.47 -16.28
CA ASP A 254 -11.57 8.40 -16.98
C ASP A 254 -11.05 8.73 -18.38
N ALA A 255 -9.73 8.90 -18.53
CA ALA A 255 -9.10 9.10 -19.83
C ALA A 255 -8.99 7.80 -20.66
N ARG A 256 -8.81 6.65 -20.01
CA ARG A 256 -8.66 5.32 -20.63
C ARG A 256 -9.42 4.29 -19.80
N LEU A 257 -10.50 3.73 -20.32
CA LEU A 257 -11.30 2.74 -19.57
C LEU A 257 -10.41 1.62 -18.97
N ALA A 258 -10.39 1.56 -17.63
CA ALA A 258 -9.80 0.53 -16.76
C ALA A 258 -8.31 0.17 -17.01
N ALA A 259 -7.42 0.71 -16.17
CA ALA A 259 -6.00 0.38 -16.13
C ALA A 259 -5.70 -1.00 -15.52
N GLY A 260 -6.61 -1.57 -14.72
CA GLY A 260 -6.48 -2.88 -14.11
C GLY A 260 -5.28 -3.03 -13.18
N PHE A 261 -4.62 -4.19 -13.21
CA PHE A 261 -3.40 -4.41 -12.42
C PHE A 261 -2.22 -3.61 -12.98
N ILE A 262 -1.85 -2.53 -12.29
CA ILE A 262 -0.91 -1.53 -12.82
C ILE A 262 0.57 -1.83 -12.57
N ASN A 263 0.95 -2.68 -11.61
CA ASN A 263 2.37 -2.86 -11.25
C ASN A 263 3.28 -3.15 -12.45
N PRO A 264 2.96 -4.06 -13.40
CA PRO A 264 3.80 -4.28 -14.57
C PRO A 264 4.08 -3.03 -15.39
N THR A 265 3.12 -2.11 -15.48
CA THR A 265 3.32 -0.84 -16.17
C THR A 265 4.24 0.10 -15.40
N LEU A 266 4.10 0.19 -14.06
CA LEU A 266 4.92 1.06 -13.20
C LEU A 266 6.42 0.77 -13.34
N TYR A 267 6.78 -0.51 -13.42
CA TYR A 267 8.18 -0.95 -13.55
C TYR A 267 8.68 -1.03 -15.00
N SER A 268 7.83 -0.71 -15.99
CA SER A 268 8.20 -0.84 -17.40
C SER A 268 9.06 0.33 -17.88
N PRO A 269 9.93 0.13 -18.88
CA PRO A 269 10.68 1.23 -19.50
C PRO A 269 9.78 2.35 -20.07
N ARG A 270 8.54 2.02 -20.48
CA ARG A 270 7.60 2.99 -21.05
C ARG A 270 7.12 4.03 -20.02
N PHE A 271 7.06 3.65 -18.74
CA PHE A 271 6.68 4.52 -17.65
C PHE A 271 7.88 5.12 -16.91
N SER A 272 9.10 4.84 -17.39
CA SER A 272 10.30 5.54 -16.90
C SER A 272 10.14 7.04 -17.09
N GLY A 273 10.40 7.80 -16.02
CA GLY A 273 10.20 9.26 -16.00
C GLY A 273 8.76 9.73 -15.82
N ALA A 274 7.80 8.82 -15.59
CA ALA A 274 6.43 9.19 -15.19
C ALA A 274 6.28 9.43 -13.68
N PHE A 275 7.36 9.24 -12.92
CA PHE A 275 7.42 9.41 -11.48
C PHE A 275 8.56 10.35 -11.12
N ASN A 276 8.37 11.17 -10.08
CA ASN A 276 9.45 11.91 -9.46
C ASN A 276 10.18 10.98 -8.51
N ASP A 277 11.46 10.74 -8.81
CA ASP A 277 12.32 9.86 -8.03
C ASP A 277 12.65 10.48 -6.66
N ILE A 278 12.44 9.71 -5.58
CA ILE A 278 12.66 10.16 -4.21
C ILE A 278 14.00 9.62 -3.75
N VAL A 279 14.97 10.52 -3.59
CA VAL A 279 16.37 10.15 -3.35
C VAL A 279 16.90 10.65 -2.00
N SER A 280 16.00 10.92 -1.06
CA SER A 280 16.32 11.48 0.26
C SER A 280 15.38 10.94 1.33
N GLY A 281 15.90 10.82 2.55
CA GLY A 281 15.16 10.28 3.68
C GLY A 281 15.28 8.78 3.80
N THR A 282 14.59 8.22 4.79
CA THR A 282 14.66 6.79 5.12
C THR A 282 13.35 6.32 5.75
N SER A 283 12.93 5.09 5.45
CA SER A 283 11.78 4.42 6.04
C SER A 283 12.13 3.74 7.38
N GLN A 284 12.85 4.46 8.25
CA GLN A 284 13.12 3.98 9.62
C GLN A 284 11.81 3.72 10.33
N GLY A 285 11.77 2.75 11.23
CA GLY A 285 10.53 2.44 11.92
C GLY A 285 10.38 3.07 13.31
N CYS A 286 9.19 2.88 13.89
CA CYS A 286 8.73 3.49 15.14
C CYS A 286 9.56 3.15 16.38
N LYS A 287 10.05 4.20 17.03
CA LYS A 287 10.73 4.15 18.33
C LYS A 287 9.87 3.44 19.39
N GLY A 288 10.50 2.51 20.14
CA GLY A 288 9.90 1.86 21.31
C GLY A 288 9.14 0.56 21.03
N TRP A 289 8.66 0.35 19.79
CA TRP A 289 8.20 -0.96 19.31
C TRP A 289 9.32 -1.77 18.64
N GLN A 290 10.45 -1.12 18.35
CA GLN A 290 11.51 -1.68 17.53
C GLN A 290 12.82 -1.68 18.31
N GLY A 291 13.46 -2.84 18.35
CA GLY A 291 14.84 -2.96 18.83
C GLY A 291 15.77 -2.20 17.89
N ASP A 292 16.72 -1.48 18.49
CA ASP A 292 17.75 -0.61 17.91
C ASP A 292 17.32 0.40 16.80
N ARG A 293 17.78 1.65 16.93
CA ARG A 293 17.34 2.80 16.12
C ARG A 293 17.91 2.82 14.68
N GLY A 294 18.52 1.72 14.23
CA GLY A 294 19.36 1.66 13.03
C GLY A 294 18.78 0.88 11.84
N GLY A 295 17.48 0.60 11.82
CA GLY A 295 16.82 -0.19 10.76
C GLY A 295 15.92 0.65 9.86
N GLY A 296 15.70 0.21 8.61
CA GLY A 296 14.92 0.93 7.60
C GLY A 296 15.66 1.05 6.27
N PHE A 297 14.94 1.31 5.18
CA PHE A 297 15.57 1.48 3.87
C PHE A 297 15.84 2.97 3.62
N GLU A 298 16.98 3.28 3.03
CA GLU A 298 17.29 4.64 2.57
C GLU A 298 16.74 4.84 1.16
N ALA A 299 16.22 6.03 0.90
CA ALA A 299 15.84 6.42 -0.45
C ALA A 299 17.08 6.60 -1.33
N VAL A 300 17.06 6.04 -2.54
CA VAL A 300 18.19 6.04 -3.46
C VAL A 300 17.72 6.20 -4.91
N PRO A 301 18.54 6.77 -5.82
CA PRO A 301 18.16 6.87 -7.22
C PRO A 301 17.65 5.56 -7.84
N GLY A 302 16.48 5.63 -8.47
CA GLY A 302 15.74 4.50 -9.00
C GLY A 302 14.69 3.96 -8.02
N TRP A 303 14.27 2.71 -8.21
CA TRP A 303 13.39 2.08 -7.23
C TRP A 303 14.14 1.81 -5.93
N ASP A 304 13.49 2.06 -4.80
CA ASP A 304 13.96 1.69 -3.47
C ASP A 304 12.83 1.17 -2.56
N ALA A 305 13.21 0.47 -1.49
CA ALA A 305 12.27 -0.11 -0.54
C ALA A 305 11.71 0.90 0.48
N ALA A 306 11.94 2.20 0.30
CA ALA A 306 11.40 3.26 1.13
C ALA A 306 10.28 4.06 0.44
N SER A 307 10.37 4.20 -0.89
CA SER A 307 9.49 5.05 -1.69
C SER A 307 8.99 4.43 -3.00
N GLY A 308 9.49 3.25 -3.36
CA GLY A 308 9.09 2.55 -4.59
C GLY A 308 9.66 3.24 -5.83
N VAL A 309 8.86 3.38 -6.88
CA VAL A 309 9.25 4.16 -8.09
C VAL A 309 9.17 5.68 -7.90
N GLY A 310 8.73 6.15 -6.73
CA GLY A 310 8.57 7.58 -6.41
C GLY A 310 7.13 8.08 -6.57
N THR A 311 6.97 9.41 -6.73
CA THR A 311 5.66 10.08 -6.75
C THR A 311 5.09 10.25 -8.15
N PRO A 312 3.81 9.91 -8.40
CA PRO A 312 3.23 9.94 -9.75
C PRO A 312 3.09 11.35 -10.32
N ASN A 313 3.43 11.53 -11.59
CA ASN A 313 3.02 12.69 -12.37
C ASN A 313 1.76 12.36 -13.19
N LEU A 314 0.59 12.82 -12.73
CA LEU A 314 -0.70 12.50 -13.37
C LEU A 314 -0.74 12.81 -14.87
N GLY A 315 -0.19 13.96 -15.31
CA GLY A 315 -0.20 14.34 -16.72
C GLY A 315 0.58 13.35 -17.58
N ILE A 316 1.81 13.03 -17.17
CA ILE A 316 2.64 12.04 -17.88
C ILE A 316 1.98 10.65 -17.82
N LEU A 317 1.41 10.28 -16.67
CA LEU A 317 0.72 9.01 -16.51
C LEU A 317 -0.42 8.83 -17.51
N ILE A 318 -1.31 9.82 -17.63
CA ILE A 318 -2.40 9.80 -18.62
C ILE A 318 -1.82 9.62 -20.04
N GLU A 319 -0.80 10.38 -20.41
CA GLU A 319 -0.15 10.25 -21.73
C GLU A 319 0.42 8.83 -21.96
N ARG A 320 1.12 8.27 -20.97
CA ARG A 320 1.72 6.92 -21.09
C ARG A 320 0.67 5.83 -21.21
N TRP A 321 -0.40 5.89 -20.40
CA TRP A 321 -1.49 4.94 -20.45
C TRP A 321 -2.30 5.06 -21.74
N LEU A 322 -2.64 6.27 -22.20
CA LEU A 322 -3.33 6.45 -23.49
C LEU A 322 -2.56 5.89 -24.67
N ALA A 323 -1.22 5.89 -24.59
CA ALA A 323 -0.37 5.39 -25.66
C ALA A 323 -0.16 3.86 -25.63
N LEU A 324 -0.60 3.14 -24.59
CA LEU A 324 -0.58 1.67 -24.59
C LEU A 324 -1.51 1.13 -25.71
N PRO A 325 -1.18 -0.02 -26.32
CA PRO A 325 -2.01 -0.62 -27.36
C PRO A 325 -3.42 -0.99 -26.87
#